data_AF-A0AAE1GBC0-F1
#
_entry.id   AF-A0AAE1GBC0-F1
#
_cell.length_a   1.000
_cell.length_b   1.000
_cell.length_c   1.000
_cell.angle_alpha   90.00
_cell.angle_beta   90.00
_cell.angle_gamma   90.00
#
_symmetry.space_group_name_H-M   'P 1'
#
loop_
_entity.id
_entity.type
_entity.pdbx_description
1 polymer ?
#
loop_
_entity_poly.entity_id
_entity_poly.type
_entity_poly.pdbx_seq_one_letter_code
_entity_poly.pdbx_strand_id
1 'polypeptide(L)'
;MRDNVTPAWKFNHWELKGVPLRLELGPREVASGEVFAVRRDTGEKQTISRATAGQEISKLLETIHASLYARAHSDFVTHKVQVSSWNEFTSNLDQGNLLLAPFCGWEECEDAIKKESAREEAAEPGAPTMGAKGLCIPFEQPGDVIGLPCIHPACRTKPQYFTLFGRSY
;
A
#
# COMPACT_ATOMS: atom_id res chain seq x y z
N MET A 1 20.49 -31.28 -8.19
CA MET A 1 19.01 -31.23 -8.19
C MET A 1 18.55 -31.75 -6.82
N ARG A 2 17.53 -31.16 -6.17
CA ARG A 2 17.01 -31.70 -4.89
C ARG A 2 15.94 -32.74 -5.19
N ASP A 3 16.32 -34.00 -5.36
CA ASP A 3 15.42 -35.04 -5.85
C ASP A 3 14.64 -35.73 -4.73
N ASN A 4 15.03 -35.49 -3.49
CA ASN A 4 14.36 -35.95 -2.28
C ASN A 4 13.07 -35.20 -1.93
N VAL A 5 12.70 -34.17 -2.71
CA VAL A 5 11.49 -33.36 -2.47
C VAL A 5 10.68 -33.23 -3.76
N THR A 6 9.36 -33.31 -3.63
CA THR A 6 8.45 -33.22 -4.77
C THR A 6 8.51 -31.84 -5.43
N PRO A 7 8.20 -31.73 -6.74
CA PRO A 7 8.09 -30.43 -7.41
C PRO A 7 7.15 -29.46 -6.69
N ALA A 8 5.98 -29.94 -6.24
CA ALA A 8 5.02 -29.14 -5.48
C ALA A 8 5.62 -28.56 -4.19
N TRP A 9 6.43 -29.36 -3.45
CA TRP A 9 7.12 -28.85 -2.27
C TRP A 9 8.12 -27.74 -2.64
N LYS A 10 8.84 -27.87 -3.75
CA LYS A 10 9.77 -26.83 -4.24
C LYS A 10 9.03 -25.55 -4.60
N PHE A 11 7.83 -25.65 -5.19
CA PHE A 11 7.01 -24.49 -5.56
C PHE A 11 6.62 -23.69 -4.31
N ASN A 12 6.02 -24.35 -3.32
CA ASN A 12 5.62 -23.73 -2.07
C ASN A 12 6.81 -23.10 -1.33
N HIS A 13 7.95 -23.79 -1.28
CA HIS A 13 9.16 -23.28 -0.63
C HIS A 13 9.64 -21.95 -1.21
N TRP A 14 9.62 -21.80 -2.54
CA TRP A 14 10.08 -20.58 -3.20
C TRP A 14 9.01 -19.47 -3.23
N GLU A 15 7.73 -19.84 -3.29
CA GLU A 15 6.63 -18.89 -3.16
C GLU A 15 6.60 -18.24 -1.78
N LEU A 16 6.89 -19.00 -0.72
CA LEU A 16 7.01 -18.50 0.65
C LEU A 16 8.20 -17.53 0.79
N LYS A 17 9.30 -17.80 0.08
CA LYS A 17 10.47 -16.92 0.05
C LYS A 17 10.28 -15.66 -0.81
N GLY A 18 9.15 -15.53 -1.52
CA GLY A 18 8.85 -14.36 -2.32
C GLY A 18 9.65 -14.25 -3.62
N VAL A 19 10.14 -15.37 -4.18
CA VAL A 19 10.79 -15.34 -5.50
C VAL A 19 9.78 -14.86 -6.55
N PRO A 20 10.06 -13.79 -7.33
CA PRO A 20 9.06 -13.12 -8.16
C PRO A 20 8.62 -13.96 -9.37
N LEU A 21 9.52 -14.80 -9.88
CA LEU A 21 9.29 -15.61 -11.07
C LEU A 21 9.81 -17.03 -10.85
N ARG A 22 8.97 -18.02 -11.15
CA ARG A 22 9.35 -19.43 -11.17
C ARG A 22 9.39 -19.93 -12.62
N LEU A 23 10.47 -20.59 -13.00
CA LEU A 23 10.60 -21.28 -14.27
C LEU A 23 10.52 -22.79 -14.06
N GLU A 24 9.66 -23.43 -14.83
CA GLU A 24 9.40 -24.86 -14.82
C GLU A 24 9.86 -25.43 -16.16
N LEU A 25 10.69 -26.48 -16.11
CA LEU A 25 11.28 -27.12 -17.27
C LEU A 25 11.09 -28.63 -17.14
N GLY A 26 10.10 -29.17 -17.82
CA GLY A 26 9.82 -30.61 -17.90
C GLY A 26 10.25 -31.22 -19.24
N PRO A 27 10.10 -32.54 -19.40
CA PRO A 27 10.44 -33.23 -20.66
C PRO A 27 9.69 -32.68 -21.88
N ARG A 28 8.43 -32.23 -21.68
CA ARG A 28 7.60 -31.63 -22.71
C ARG A 28 8.17 -30.30 -23.19
N GLU A 29 8.50 -29.41 -22.26
CA GLU A 29 9.04 -28.08 -22.59
C GLU A 29 10.43 -28.19 -23.22
N VAL A 30 11.24 -29.16 -22.78
CA VAL A 30 12.53 -29.46 -23.41
C VAL A 30 12.34 -29.90 -24.87
N ALA A 31 11.36 -30.77 -25.14
CA ALA A 31 11.05 -31.24 -26.50
C ALA A 31 10.47 -30.14 -27.41
N SER A 32 9.67 -29.21 -26.86
CA SER A 32 9.14 -28.06 -27.63
C SER A 32 10.11 -26.88 -27.74
N GLY A 33 11.24 -26.90 -27.03
CA GLY A 33 12.18 -25.78 -27.02
C GLY A 33 11.67 -24.57 -26.24
N GLU A 34 10.86 -24.81 -25.21
CA GLU A 34 10.18 -23.79 -24.41
C GLU A 34 10.52 -23.89 -22.92
N VAL A 35 10.08 -22.92 -22.13
CA VAL A 35 10.10 -22.92 -20.67
C VAL A 35 8.78 -22.37 -20.16
N PHE A 36 8.26 -22.94 -19.08
CA PHE A 36 7.01 -22.49 -18.49
C PHE A 36 7.31 -21.53 -17.33
N ALA A 37 6.75 -20.32 -17.38
CA ALA A 37 7.02 -19.26 -16.42
C ALA A 37 5.77 -18.93 -15.61
N VAL A 38 5.92 -18.84 -14.29
CA VAL A 38 4.83 -18.56 -13.33
C VAL A 38 5.18 -17.35 -12.48
N ARG A 39 4.32 -16.33 -12.54
CA ARG A 39 4.43 -15.09 -11.77
C ARG A 39 3.96 -15.28 -10.33
N ARG A 40 4.70 -14.73 -9.36
CA ARG A 40 4.33 -14.81 -7.93
C ARG A 40 3.25 -13.81 -7.51
N ASP A 41 3.23 -12.63 -8.13
CA ASP A 41 2.36 -11.52 -7.75
C ASP A 41 0.89 -11.74 -8.16
N THR A 42 0.66 -12.41 -9.28
CA THR A 42 -0.69 -12.70 -9.84
C THR A 42 -1.00 -14.20 -9.96
N GLY A 43 0.01 -15.07 -9.97
CA GLY A 43 -0.17 -16.50 -10.27
C GLY A 43 -0.32 -16.82 -11.77
N GLU A 44 -0.24 -15.80 -12.64
CA GLU A 44 -0.32 -15.98 -14.09
C GLU A 44 0.82 -16.85 -14.62
N LYS A 45 0.49 -17.60 -15.67
CA LYS A 45 1.36 -18.60 -16.27
C LYS A 45 1.51 -18.32 -17.76
N GLN A 46 2.71 -18.45 -18.29
CA GLN A 46 2.99 -18.29 -19.71
C GLN A 46 4.10 -19.21 -20.18
N THR A 47 4.05 -19.61 -21.45
CA THR A 47 5.11 -20.37 -22.10
C THR A 47 6.02 -19.42 -22.85
N ILE A 48 7.33 -19.56 -22.67
CA ILE A 48 8.36 -18.71 -23.27
C ILE A 48 9.28 -19.57 -24.12
N SER A 49 9.61 -19.13 -25.34
CA SER A 49 10.61 -19.82 -26.16
C SER A 49 11.99 -19.76 -25.50
N ARG A 50 12.71 -20.89 -25.47
CA ARG A 50 14.09 -20.92 -24.91
C ARG A 50 15.05 -20.05 -25.71
N ALA A 51 14.78 -19.81 -26.99
CA ALA A 51 15.61 -18.94 -27.83
C ALA A 51 15.56 -17.47 -27.38
N THR A 52 14.42 -17.02 -26.86
CA THR A 52 14.20 -15.62 -26.43
C THR A 52 14.08 -15.45 -24.92
N ALA A 53 14.24 -16.53 -24.15
CA ALA A 53 13.97 -16.57 -22.72
C ALA A 53 14.66 -15.47 -21.92
N GLY A 54 15.93 -15.16 -22.19
CA GLY A 54 16.64 -14.11 -21.45
C GLY A 54 16.00 -12.72 -21.57
N GLN A 55 15.53 -12.37 -22.77
CA GLN A 55 14.86 -11.08 -23.01
C GLN A 55 13.45 -11.06 -22.41
N GLU A 56 12.67 -12.13 -22.64
CA GLU A 56 11.30 -12.23 -22.14
C GLU A 56 11.25 -12.28 -20.60
N ILE A 57 12.18 -13.00 -19.95
CA ILE A 57 12.30 -13.03 -18.49
C ILE A 57 12.61 -11.64 -17.94
N SER A 58 13.52 -10.90 -18.57
CA SER A 58 13.88 -9.54 -18.12
C SER A 58 12.67 -8.60 -18.19
N LYS A 59 11.95 -8.62 -19.32
CA LYS A 59 10.70 -7.87 -19.50
C LYS A 59 9.61 -8.27 -18.51
N LEU A 60 9.52 -9.56 -18.20
CA LEU A 60 8.56 -10.07 -17.23
C LEU A 60 8.86 -9.59 -15.81
N LEU A 61 10.13 -9.53 -15.42
CA LEU A 61 10.54 -8.97 -14.11
C LEU A 61 10.20 -7.47 -14.00
N GLU A 62 10.42 -6.69 -15.06
CA GLU A 62 9.97 -5.28 -15.13
C GLU A 62 8.45 -5.16 -15.01
N THR A 63 7.71 -6.06 -15.67
CA THR A 63 6.24 -6.08 -15.62
C THR A 63 5.72 -6.42 -14.22
N ILE A 64 6.34 -7.40 -13.54
CA ILE A 64 6.02 -7.74 -12.14
C ILE A 64 6.27 -6.52 -11.23
N HIS A 65 7.41 -5.85 -11.39
CA HIS A 65 7.72 -4.64 -10.63
C HIS A 65 6.67 -3.55 -10.84
N ALA A 66 6.36 -3.22 -12.09
CA ALA A 66 5.37 -2.20 -12.43
C ALA A 66 3.97 -2.55 -11.90
N SER A 67 3.57 -3.83 -11.99
CA SER A 67 2.28 -4.32 -11.51
C SER A 67 2.15 -4.22 -9.99
N LEU A 68 3.20 -4.61 -9.25
CA LEU A 68 3.22 -4.50 -7.79
C LEU A 68 3.15 -3.04 -7.33
N TYR A 69 3.94 -2.16 -7.97
CA TYR A 69 3.91 -0.73 -7.68
C TYR A 69 2.54 -0.13 -7.98
N ALA A 70 1.96 -0.41 -9.16
CA ALA A 70 0.66 0.13 -9.55
C ALA A 70 -0.45 -0.30 -8.57
N ARG A 71 -0.45 -1.57 -8.13
CA ARG A 71 -1.40 -2.06 -7.14
C ARG A 71 -1.24 -1.32 -5.80
N ALA A 72 -0.03 -1.29 -5.25
CA ALA A 72 0.23 -0.63 -3.98
C ALA A 72 -0.07 0.88 -4.02
N HIS A 73 0.25 1.54 -5.14
CA HIS A 73 -0.04 2.95 -5.35
C HIS A 73 -1.56 3.20 -5.47
N SER A 74 -2.29 2.33 -6.17
CA SER A 74 -3.76 2.40 -6.22
C SER A 74 -4.36 2.26 -4.82
N ASP A 75 -3.94 1.26 -4.06
CA ASP A 75 -4.41 1.05 -2.69
C ASP A 75 -4.12 2.27 -1.81
N PHE A 76 -2.90 2.83 -1.90
CA PHE A 76 -2.53 4.05 -1.20
C PHE A 76 -3.41 5.25 -1.57
N VAL A 77 -3.64 5.50 -2.87
CA VAL A 77 -4.47 6.62 -3.32
C VAL A 77 -5.91 6.44 -2.88
N THR A 78 -6.47 5.22 -2.97
CA THR A 78 -7.84 4.93 -2.55
C THR A 78 -8.04 5.10 -1.05
N HIS A 79 -7.04 4.77 -0.22
CA HIS A 79 -7.11 4.96 1.23
C HIS A 79 -6.60 6.34 1.69
N LYS A 80 -6.22 7.24 0.77
CA LYS A 80 -5.87 8.63 1.08
C LYS A 80 -7.06 9.53 0.80
N VAL A 81 -7.78 9.88 1.86
CA VAL A 81 -9.07 10.60 1.76
C VAL A 81 -8.91 12.04 2.24
N GLN A 82 -9.40 12.99 1.44
CA GLN A 82 -9.51 14.38 1.87
C GLN A 82 -10.77 14.57 2.72
N VAL A 83 -10.62 15.16 3.90
CA VAL A 83 -11.72 15.37 4.86
C VAL A 83 -11.85 16.83 5.26
N SER A 84 -13.07 17.27 5.50
CA SER A 84 -13.39 18.68 5.78
C SER A 84 -14.10 18.90 7.12
N SER A 85 -14.57 17.83 7.74
CA SER A 85 -15.23 17.87 9.05
C SER A 85 -14.63 16.87 10.03
N TRP A 86 -14.78 17.15 11.32
CA TRP A 86 -14.30 16.27 12.39
C TRP A 86 -14.96 14.88 12.36
N ASN A 87 -16.24 14.81 12.04
CA ASN A 87 -16.97 13.54 11.94
C ASN A 87 -16.43 12.67 10.78
N GLU A 88 -16.17 13.27 9.62
CA GLU A 88 -15.50 12.60 8.49
C GLU A 88 -14.10 12.15 8.89
N PHE A 89 -13.35 12.98 9.61
CA PHE A 89 -12.01 12.67 10.09
C PHE A 89 -12.01 11.42 10.96
N THR A 90 -12.82 11.38 12.02
CA THR A 90 -12.85 10.22 12.92
C THR A 90 -13.40 8.96 12.25
N SER A 91 -14.43 9.09 11.39
CA SER A 91 -15.03 7.95 10.69
C SER A 91 -14.05 7.31 9.71
N ASN A 92 -13.32 8.12 8.93
CA ASN A 92 -12.32 7.60 8.00
C ASN A 92 -11.06 7.09 8.72
N LEU A 93 -10.70 7.68 9.87
CA LEU A 93 -9.61 7.17 10.70
C LEU A 93 -9.91 5.74 11.19
N ASP A 94 -11.16 5.51 11.61
CA ASP A 94 -11.62 4.21 12.10
C ASP A 94 -11.68 3.16 10.96
N GLN A 95 -11.82 3.59 9.70
CA GLN A 95 -11.71 2.75 8.50
C GLN A 95 -10.26 2.47 8.08
N GLY A 96 -9.25 3.01 8.78
CA GLY A 96 -7.84 2.80 8.45
C GLY A 96 -7.31 3.68 7.32
N ASN A 97 -8.03 4.74 6.95
CA ASN A 97 -7.61 5.67 5.91
C ASN A 97 -6.55 6.66 6.43
N LEU A 98 -5.72 7.15 5.50
CA LEU A 98 -4.90 8.34 5.67
C LEU A 98 -5.74 9.57 5.33
N LEU A 99 -5.65 10.61 6.15
CA LEU A 99 -6.58 11.73 6.11
C LEU A 99 -5.86 13.00 5.72
N LEU A 100 -6.22 13.57 4.58
CA LEU A 100 -5.72 14.87 4.16
C LEU A 100 -6.68 15.95 4.65
N ALA A 101 -6.26 16.75 5.63
CA ALA A 101 -7.16 17.68 6.32
C ALA A 101 -6.56 19.09 6.42
N PRO A 102 -7.37 20.16 6.33
CA PRO A 102 -6.91 21.53 6.59
C PRO A 102 -6.46 21.68 8.04
N PHE A 103 -5.21 22.08 8.25
CA PHE A 103 -4.62 22.15 9.57
C PHE A 103 -3.94 23.50 9.82
N CYS A 104 -4.06 24.01 11.04
CA CYS A 104 -3.54 25.32 11.43
C CYS A 104 -2.02 25.32 11.68
N GLY A 105 -1.37 24.16 11.78
CA GLY A 105 0.08 24.05 11.98
C GLY A 105 0.56 24.23 13.42
N TRP A 106 -0.37 24.34 14.39
CA TRP A 106 -0.04 24.58 15.80
C TRP A 106 0.02 23.27 16.57
N GLU A 107 1.05 23.10 17.40
CA GLU A 107 1.33 21.90 18.19
C GLU A 107 0.15 21.57 19.13
N GLU A 108 -0.43 22.58 19.78
CA GLU A 108 -1.54 22.38 20.72
C GLU A 108 -2.79 21.80 20.01
N CYS A 109 -2.98 22.15 18.74
CA CYS A 109 -4.07 21.62 17.93
C CYS A 109 -3.78 20.17 17.50
N GLU A 110 -2.53 19.84 17.20
CA GLU A 110 -2.12 18.46 16.90
C GLU A 110 -2.28 17.53 18.11
N ASP A 111 -1.88 17.99 19.29
CA ASP A 111 -2.06 17.26 20.55
C ASP A 111 -3.54 17.02 20.87
N ALA A 112 -4.39 18.03 20.64
CA ALA A 112 -5.83 17.89 20.80
C ALA A 112 -6.41 16.86 19.82
N ILE A 113 -6.04 16.93 18.53
CA ILE A 113 -6.44 15.95 17.51
C ILE A 113 -6.04 14.53 17.94
N LYS A 114 -4.79 14.34 18.37
CA LYS A 114 -4.27 13.05 18.81
C LYS A 114 -5.02 12.50 20.02
N LYS A 115 -5.35 13.35 20.99
CA LYS A 115 -6.09 12.94 22.18
C LYS A 115 -7.54 12.59 21.87
N GLU A 116 -8.23 13.42 21.09
CA GLU A 116 -9.67 13.31 20.83
C GLU A 116 -10.01 12.27 19.75
N SER A 117 -9.05 11.93 18.87
CA SER A 117 -9.21 10.87 17.87
C SER A 117 -8.80 9.48 18.36
N ALA A 118 -8.26 9.37 19.57
CA ALA A 118 -7.96 8.08 20.20
C ALA A 118 -9.26 7.36 20.61
N ARG A 119 -9.19 6.03 20.68
CA ARG A 119 -10.29 5.16 21.14
C ARG A 119 -9.83 4.32 22.32
N GLU A 120 -10.74 4.00 23.23
CA GLU A 120 -10.46 3.04 24.31
C GLU A 120 -10.48 1.60 23.78
N GLU A 121 -11.36 1.32 22.81
CA GLU A 121 -11.51 0.01 22.17
C GLU A 121 -11.14 0.08 20.69
N ALA A 122 -10.48 -0.97 20.19
CA ALA A 122 -10.12 -1.08 18.79
C ALA A 122 -11.36 -1.34 17.93
N ALA A 123 -11.46 -0.68 16.78
CA ALA A 123 -12.57 -0.89 15.85
C ALA A 123 -12.63 -2.33 15.31
N GLU A 124 -11.47 -2.99 15.17
CA GLU A 124 -11.30 -4.37 14.73
C GLU A 124 -10.19 -5.04 15.56
N PRO A 125 -10.18 -6.38 15.74
CA PRO A 125 -9.11 -7.09 16.44
C PRO A 125 -7.72 -6.82 15.84
N GLY A 126 -6.85 -6.16 16.61
CA GLY A 126 -5.49 -5.79 16.18
C GLY A 126 -5.38 -4.38 15.58
N ALA A 127 -6.47 -3.62 15.47
CA ALA A 127 -6.40 -2.22 15.05
C ALA A 127 -5.78 -1.33 16.15
N PRO A 128 -4.92 -0.35 15.79
CA PRO A 128 -4.35 0.56 16.77
C PRO A 128 -5.42 1.47 17.38
N THR A 129 -5.43 1.56 18.71
CA THR A 129 -6.30 2.46 19.49
C THR A 129 -5.75 3.89 19.58
N MET A 130 -4.53 4.10 19.09
CA MET A 130 -3.87 5.39 19.11
C MET A 130 -4.60 6.41 18.24
N GLY A 131 -4.63 7.66 18.70
CA GLY A 131 -5.14 8.77 17.91
C GLY A 131 -4.22 9.11 16.73
N ALA A 132 -4.78 9.87 15.79
CA ALA A 132 -4.06 10.32 14.61
C ALA A 132 -2.94 11.30 14.98
N LYS A 133 -1.81 11.18 14.28
CA LYS A 133 -0.71 12.16 14.31
C LYS A 133 -0.58 12.82 12.94
N GLY A 134 -0.01 14.01 12.88
CA GLY A 134 0.49 14.57 11.63
C GLY A 134 1.64 13.71 11.12
N LEU A 135 1.48 13.17 9.91
CA LEU A 135 2.51 12.35 9.25
C LEU A 135 3.46 13.25 8.46
N CYS A 136 2.89 14.10 7.61
CA CYS A 136 3.62 15.10 6.85
C CYS A 136 2.68 16.18 6.32
N ILE A 137 3.27 17.32 5.95
CA ILE A 137 2.64 18.30 5.07
C ILE A 137 3.08 17.95 3.65
N PRO A 138 2.19 17.45 2.76
CA PRO A 138 2.58 17.09 1.41
C PRO A 138 3.15 18.28 0.64
N PHE A 139 4.23 18.07 -0.10
CA PHE A 139 4.80 19.11 -0.97
C PHE A 139 3.81 19.53 -2.06
N GLU A 140 3.07 18.56 -2.60
CA GLU A 140 1.97 18.80 -3.54
C GLU A 140 0.66 18.93 -2.75
N GLN A 141 0.21 20.17 -2.58
CA GLN A 141 -1.05 20.47 -1.92
C GLN A 141 -2.24 20.22 -2.87
N PRO A 142 -3.36 19.66 -2.40
CA PRO A 142 -4.52 19.35 -3.24
C PRO A 142 -5.25 20.61 -3.74
N GLY A 143 -4.98 21.76 -3.12
CA GLY A 143 -5.57 23.05 -3.40
C GLY A 143 -5.29 24.01 -2.26
N ASP A 144 -5.90 25.19 -2.33
CA ASP A 144 -5.79 26.20 -1.29
C ASP A 144 -6.65 25.86 -0.06
N VAL A 145 -6.15 26.21 1.12
CA VAL A 145 -6.91 26.12 2.38
C VAL A 145 -7.74 27.37 2.68
N ILE A 146 -7.75 28.35 1.76
CA ILE A 146 -8.40 29.65 1.96
C ILE A 146 -9.90 29.47 2.15
N GLY A 147 -10.42 29.99 3.27
CA GLY A 147 -11.85 29.94 3.61
C GLY A 147 -12.29 28.64 4.28
N LEU A 148 -11.41 27.64 4.41
CA LEU A 148 -11.69 26.42 5.16
C LEU A 148 -11.46 26.62 6.67
N PRO A 149 -12.24 25.97 7.54
CA PRO A 149 -11.91 25.87 8.95
C PRO A 149 -10.76 24.86 9.16
N CYS A 150 -10.03 25.00 10.27
CA CYS A 150 -9.13 23.94 10.72
C CYS A 150 -9.95 22.68 11.06
N ILE A 151 -9.39 21.50 10.83
CA ILE A 151 -10.09 20.22 11.01
C ILE A 151 -10.57 19.97 12.45
N HIS A 152 -9.83 20.47 13.43
CA HIS A 152 -10.22 20.36 14.84
C HIS A 152 -11.36 21.36 15.16
N PRO A 153 -12.52 20.90 15.67
CA PRO A 153 -13.72 21.72 15.78
C PRO A 153 -13.61 22.87 16.80
N ALA A 154 -12.76 22.73 17.81
CA ALA A 154 -12.49 23.77 18.80
C ALA A 154 -11.47 24.82 18.31
N CYS A 155 -10.74 24.52 17.22
CA CYS A 155 -9.76 25.46 16.68
C CYS A 155 -10.46 26.64 16.00
N ARG A 156 -9.96 27.85 16.25
CA ARG A 156 -10.45 29.11 15.64
C ARG A 156 -9.40 29.75 14.71
N THR A 157 -8.22 29.16 14.64
CA THR A 157 -7.14 29.63 13.76
C THR A 157 -7.38 29.15 12.34
N LYS A 158 -7.02 29.98 11.36
CA LYS A 158 -7.10 29.61 9.95
C LYS A 158 -6.10 28.48 9.64
N PRO A 159 -6.49 27.47 8.85
CA PRO A 159 -5.56 26.47 8.37
C PRO A 159 -4.46 27.12 7.53
N GLN A 160 -3.24 26.60 7.64
CA GLN A 160 -2.09 27.03 6.85
C GLN A 160 -1.86 26.07 5.67
N TYR A 161 -2.06 24.77 5.88
CA TYR A 161 -1.79 23.72 4.90
C TYR A 161 -2.78 22.57 5.03
N PHE A 162 -2.94 21.78 3.98
CA PHE A 162 -3.40 20.41 4.12
C PHE A 162 -2.28 19.56 4.70
N THR A 163 -2.58 18.88 5.80
CA THR A 163 -1.67 17.97 6.48
C THR A 163 -2.22 16.56 6.38
N LEU A 164 -1.34 15.59 6.12
CA LEU A 164 -1.68 14.18 6.10
C LEU A 164 -1.64 13.64 7.53
N PHE A 165 -2.78 13.15 8.01
CA PHE A 165 -2.93 12.53 9.32
C PHE A 165 -3.16 11.02 9.18
N GLY A 166 -2.81 10.27 10.22
CA GLY A 166 -3.13 8.85 10.30
C GLY A 166 -2.64 8.22 11.58
N ARG A 167 -3.03 6.96 11.80
CA ARG A 167 -2.43 6.12 12.85
C ARG A 167 -1.05 5.68 12.38
N SER A 168 -0.03 5.87 13.21
CA SER A 168 1.36 5.51 12.93
C SER A 168 1.81 4.39 13.87
N TYR A 169 2.67 3.50 13.35
CA TYR A 169 3.36 2.46 14.11
C TYR A 169 4.35 3.05 15.12
#